data_AF-A0A938L699-F1
#
_entry.id   AF-A0A938L699-F1
#
_cell.length_a   1.000
_cell.length_b   1.000
_cell.length_c   1.000
_cell.angle_alpha   90.00
_cell.angle_beta   90.00
_cell.angle_gamma   90.00
#
_symmetry.space_group_name_H-M   'P 1'
#
loop_
_entity.id
_entity.type
_entity.pdbx_description
1 polymer ?
#
loop_
_entity_poly.entity_id
_entity_poly.type
_entity_poly.pdbx_seq_one_letter_code
_entity_poly.pdbx_strand_id
1 'polypeptide(L)'
;MRKTRKQQSRLKMATTPPTTASAKQAAVTAKAERIVQRVKDHHAMGLEANTEQIKNGTTTEELAVKKGLDSGALRRFKLFAKSYSAEQLVEFCMLRRLNRLPLHWGYLPYLLTIKNPVKRTEMAANAATNGWSPTRLHAEIRKLEGRPPGHGRRVELPKNPTDAIQQIVREGNLWLARAKKFVGELDSIRDRVKLRHAADQLELQQLAKFLAEVKSESARLEKQLTSPPRPAKRPHKKGRRRKPRS
;
A
#
# COMPACT_ATOMS: atom_id res chain seq x y z
N MET A 1 -56.65 8.49 33.13
CA MET A 1 -55.67 8.41 32.02
C MET A 1 -54.43 7.66 32.48
N ARG A 2 -54.33 6.35 32.19
CA ARG A 2 -53.21 5.47 32.60
C ARG A 2 -52.26 5.26 31.41
N LYS A 3 -50.99 5.63 31.57
CA LYS A 3 -49.93 5.43 30.57
C LYS A 3 -49.40 3.99 30.64
N THR A 4 -49.72 3.16 29.66
CA THR A 4 -49.15 1.80 29.51
C THR A 4 -47.77 1.87 28.88
N ARG A 5 -46.73 1.64 29.69
CA ARG A 5 -45.32 1.53 29.31
C ARG A 5 -45.10 0.16 28.65
N LYS A 6 -45.20 0.10 27.32
CA LYS A 6 -44.87 -1.11 26.52
C LYS A 6 -43.41 -1.50 26.77
N GLN A 7 -43.21 -2.65 27.41
CA GLN A 7 -41.94 -3.35 27.50
C GLN A 7 -41.52 -3.77 26.07
N GLN A 8 -40.59 -3.04 25.48
CA GLN A 8 -39.82 -3.56 24.34
C GLN A 8 -38.81 -4.55 24.90
N SER A 9 -39.16 -5.84 24.86
CA SER A 9 -38.24 -6.95 25.08
C SER A 9 -37.16 -6.91 23.99
N ARG A 10 -36.03 -6.28 24.30
CA ARG A 10 -34.80 -6.41 23.52
C ARG A 10 -34.34 -7.86 23.62
N LEU A 11 -34.79 -8.70 22.68
CA LEU A 11 -34.07 -9.91 22.29
C LEU A 11 -32.70 -9.45 21.79
N LYS A 12 -31.72 -9.42 22.70
CA LYS A 12 -30.30 -9.38 22.34
C LYS A 12 -30.00 -10.75 21.74
N MET A 13 -30.24 -10.89 20.45
CA MET A 13 -29.75 -12.04 19.69
C MET A 13 -28.24 -12.07 19.87
N ALA A 14 -27.76 -13.11 20.56
CA ALA A 14 -26.35 -13.36 20.75
C ALA A 14 -25.75 -13.67 19.37
N THR A 15 -25.21 -12.64 18.72
CA THR A 15 -24.32 -12.82 17.57
C THR A 15 -23.07 -13.51 18.08
N THR A 16 -23.02 -14.82 17.94
CA THR A 16 -21.82 -15.62 18.18
C THR A 16 -20.67 -15.01 17.37
N PRO A 17 -19.53 -14.69 18.00
CA PRO A 17 -18.41 -14.10 17.28
C PRO A 17 -17.94 -15.07 16.20
N PRO A 18 -17.68 -14.58 14.97
CA PRO A 18 -17.22 -15.44 13.89
C PRO A 18 -15.92 -16.13 14.30
N THR A 19 -15.88 -17.46 14.15
CA THR A 19 -14.68 -18.28 14.39
C THR A 19 -13.51 -17.68 13.62
N THR A 20 -12.32 -17.62 14.23
CA THR A 20 -11.12 -16.95 13.70
C THR A 20 -10.73 -17.38 12.27
N ALA A 21 -11.06 -18.61 11.87
CA ALA A 21 -10.91 -19.11 10.49
C ALA A 21 -11.79 -18.38 9.48
N SER A 22 -13.04 -18.07 9.83
CA SER A 22 -14.00 -17.32 9.00
C SER A 22 -13.52 -15.89 8.75
N ALA A 23 -12.95 -15.23 9.76
CA ALA A 23 -12.43 -13.87 9.63
C ALA A 23 -11.24 -13.80 8.65
N LYS A 24 -10.32 -14.77 8.71
CA LYS A 24 -9.19 -14.86 7.77
C LYS A 24 -9.67 -15.08 6.33
N GLN A 25 -10.67 -15.94 6.12
CA GLN A 25 -11.22 -16.20 4.79
C GLN A 25 -11.92 -14.97 4.21
N ALA A 26 -12.72 -14.26 5.02
CA ALA A 26 -13.36 -13.01 4.62
C ALA A 26 -12.32 -11.94 4.21
N ALA A 27 -11.21 -11.83 4.95
CA ALA A 27 -10.14 -10.90 4.61
C ALA A 27 -9.46 -11.22 3.27
N VAL A 28 -9.24 -12.51 2.96
CA VAL A 28 -8.67 -12.96 1.68
C VAL A 28 -9.64 -12.65 0.53
N THR A 29 -10.92 -12.94 0.69
CA THR A 29 -11.95 -12.64 -0.32
C THR A 29 -12.05 -11.14 -0.59
N ALA A 30 -12.13 -10.31 0.45
CA ALA A 30 -12.16 -8.86 0.30
C ALA A 30 -10.89 -8.30 -0.36
N LYS A 31 -9.74 -8.95 -0.17
CA LYS A 31 -8.50 -8.59 -0.87
C LYS A 31 -8.55 -9.01 -2.34
N ALA A 32 -9.07 -10.20 -2.64
CA ALA A 32 -9.23 -10.69 -4.00
C ALA A 32 -10.16 -9.77 -4.81
N GLU A 33 -11.31 -9.39 -4.25
CA GLU A 33 -12.27 -8.47 -4.88
C GLU A 33 -11.63 -7.11 -5.19
N ARG A 34 -10.88 -6.53 -4.25
CA ARG A 34 -10.14 -5.28 -4.47
C ARG A 34 -9.13 -5.39 -5.61
N ILE A 35 -8.46 -6.53 -5.76
CA ILE A 35 -7.52 -6.75 -6.88
C ILE A 35 -8.29 -6.85 -8.20
N VAL A 36 -9.38 -7.63 -8.25
CA VAL A 36 -10.22 -7.77 -9.45
C VAL A 36 -10.79 -6.41 -9.87
N GLN A 37 -11.35 -5.65 -8.93
CA GLN A 37 -11.92 -4.35 -9.22
C GLN A 37 -10.88 -3.41 -9.82
N ARG A 38 -9.69 -3.35 -9.22
CA ARG A 38 -8.59 -2.52 -9.76
C ARG A 38 -8.19 -2.92 -11.18
N VAL A 39 -8.18 -4.21 -11.51
CA VAL A 39 -7.89 -4.67 -12.88
C VAL A 39 -9.00 -4.23 -13.84
N LYS A 40 -10.28 -4.34 -13.44
CA LYS A 40 -11.41 -3.85 -14.23
C LYS A 40 -11.37 -2.33 -14.42
N ASP A 41 -11.06 -1.57 -13.38
CA ASP A 41 -10.95 -0.12 -13.43
C ASP A 41 -9.88 0.31 -14.43
N HIS A 42 -8.71 -0.34 -14.43
CA HIS A 42 -7.65 -0.07 -15.41
C HIS A 42 -8.07 -0.40 -16.86
N HIS A 43 -8.86 -1.46 -17.07
CA HIS A 43 -9.41 -1.80 -18.39
C HIS A 43 -10.39 -0.71 -18.85
N ALA A 44 -11.32 -0.31 -17.98
CA ALA A 44 -12.30 0.73 -18.26
C ALA A 44 -11.64 2.08 -18.57
N MET A 45 -10.64 2.51 -17.79
CA MET A 45 -9.85 3.72 -18.07
C MET A 45 -9.17 3.64 -19.44
N GLY A 46 -8.66 2.46 -19.83
CA GLY A 46 -8.07 2.25 -21.13
C GLY A 46 -9.08 2.38 -22.28
N LEU A 47 -10.29 1.83 -22.12
CA LEU A 47 -11.39 1.95 -23.09
C LEU A 47 -11.81 3.41 -23.26
N GLU A 48 -12.02 4.11 -22.15
CA GLU A 48 -12.38 5.53 -22.13
C GLU A 48 -11.32 6.37 -22.84
N ALA A 49 -10.03 6.18 -22.50
CA ALA A 49 -8.93 6.92 -23.10
C ALA A 49 -8.74 6.62 -24.60
N ASN A 50 -8.97 5.39 -25.03
CA ASN A 50 -8.97 5.06 -26.47
C ASN A 50 -10.13 5.76 -27.19
N THR A 51 -11.32 5.79 -26.58
CA THR A 51 -12.51 6.45 -27.13
C THR A 51 -12.32 7.97 -27.22
N GLU A 52 -11.80 8.60 -26.17
CA GLU A 52 -11.54 10.04 -26.12
C GLU A 52 -10.50 10.47 -27.16
N GLN A 53 -9.42 9.69 -27.31
CA GLN A 53 -8.41 9.96 -28.35
C GLN A 53 -9.01 9.89 -29.76
N ILE A 54 -9.87 8.91 -30.05
CA ILE A 54 -10.52 8.77 -31.37
C ILE A 54 -11.46 9.94 -31.63
N LYS A 55 -12.23 10.37 -30.62
CA LYS A 55 -13.22 11.45 -30.77
C LYS A 55 -12.60 12.84 -30.86
N ASN A 56 -11.59 13.10 -30.04
CA ASN A 56 -11.10 14.47 -29.82
C ASN A 56 -9.68 14.70 -30.39
N GLY A 57 -9.00 13.65 -30.86
CA GLY A 57 -7.60 13.76 -31.31
C GLY A 57 -6.60 14.06 -30.19
N THR A 58 -7.00 13.98 -28.93
CA THR A 58 -6.16 14.32 -27.78
C THR A 58 -4.96 13.39 -27.65
N THR A 59 -3.81 13.95 -27.29
CA THR A 59 -2.60 13.16 -27.10
C THR A 59 -2.69 12.31 -25.83
N THR A 60 -1.89 11.25 -25.72
CA THR A 60 -1.93 10.40 -24.51
C THR A 60 -1.40 11.15 -23.30
N GLU A 61 -0.50 12.11 -23.52
CA GLU A 61 0.09 12.98 -22.52
C GLU A 61 -0.96 13.92 -21.92
N GLU A 62 -1.75 14.60 -22.76
CA GLU A 62 -2.86 15.45 -22.32
C GLU A 62 -3.88 14.68 -21.49
N LEU A 63 -4.28 13.50 -21.96
CA LEU A 63 -5.22 12.64 -21.24
C LEU A 63 -4.65 12.15 -19.90
N ALA A 64 -3.36 11.87 -19.84
CA ALA A 64 -2.69 11.46 -18.62
C ALA A 64 -2.67 12.59 -17.59
N VAL A 65 -2.35 13.82 -18.01
CA VAL A 65 -2.41 15.02 -17.15
C VAL A 65 -3.84 15.25 -16.65
N LYS A 66 -4.84 15.21 -17.55
CA LYS A 66 -6.25 15.39 -17.21
C LYS A 66 -6.76 14.38 -16.18
N LYS A 67 -6.28 13.13 -16.24
CA LYS A 67 -6.66 12.05 -15.31
C LYS A 67 -5.75 11.95 -14.08
N GLY A 68 -4.72 12.79 -13.96
CA GLY A 68 -3.74 12.74 -12.87
C GLY A 68 -2.91 11.44 -12.85
N LEU A 69 -2.61 10.88 -14.03
CA LEU A 69 -1.89 9.63 -14.20
C LEU A 69 -0.51 9.85 -14.84
N ASP A 70 0.40 8.93 -14.58
CA ASP A 70 1.63 8.80 -15.36
C ASP A 70 1.31 8.43 -16.82
N SER A 71 1.96 9.09 -17.78
CA SER A 71 1.73 8.85 -19.22
C SER A 71 2.06 7.41 -19.61
N GLY A 72 3.11 6.81 -19.01
CA GLY A 72 3.46 5.41 -19.18
C GLY A 72 2.39 4.45 -18.64
N ALA A 73 1.76 4.79 -17.51
CA ALA A 73 0.63 4.04 -16.98
C ALA A 73 -0.57 4.08 -17.94
N LEU A 74 -0.96 5.28 -18.42
CA LEU A 74 -2.10 5.42 -19.33
C LEU A 74 -1.88 4.68 -20.66
N ARG A 75 -0.67 4.74 -21.23
CA ARG A 75 -0.30 3.96 -22.42
C ARG A 75 -0.53 2.45 -22.20
N ARG A 76 -0.18 1.92 -21.01
CA ARG A 76 -0.42 0.51 -20.66
C ARG A 76 -1.90 0.19 -20.48
N PHE A 77 -2.68 1.08 -19.87
CA PHE A 77 -4.14 0.90 -19.74
C PHE A 77 -4.81 0.84 -21.11
N LYS A 78 -4.46 1.75 -22.01
CA LYS A 78 -4.93 1.75 -23.40
C LYS A 78 -4.59 0.48 -24.15
N LEU A 79 -3.33 0.02 -24.03
CA LEU A 79 -2.87 -1.23 -24.64
C LEU A 79 -3.61 -2.45 -24.06
N PHE A 80 -3.84 -2.45 -22.74
CA PHE A 80 -4.59 -3.50 -22.06
C PHE A 80 -6.03 -3.60 -22.59
N ALA A 81 -6.74 -2.47 -22.62
CA ALA A 81 -8.10 -2.37 -23.15
C ALA A 81 -8.20 -2.81 -24.62
N LYS A 82 -7.18 -2.50 -25.43
CA LYS A 82 -7.12 -2.94 -26.84
C LYS A 82 -6.83 -4.44 -26.99
N SER A 83 -6.11 -5.04 -26.04
CA SER A 83 -5.61 -6.42 -26.16
C SER A 83 -6.52 -7.47 -25.53
N TYR A 84 -7.43 -7.06 -24.64
CA TYR A 84 -8.36 -7.95 -23.94
C TYR A 84 -9.80 -7.59 -24.25
N SER A 85 -10.56 -8.55 -24.78
CA SER A 85 -12.02 -8.45 -24.84
C SER A 85 -12.62 -8.48 -23.43
N ALA A 86 -13.90 -8.14 -23.31
CA ALA A 86 -14.62 -8.22 -22.04
C ALA A 86 -14.64 -9.67 -21.49
N GLU A 87 -14.79 -10.66 -22.36
CA GLU A 87 -14.77 -12.09 -22.00
C GLU A 87 -13.40 -12.51 -21.46
N GLN A 88 -12.32 -12.16 -22.19
CA GLN A 88 -10.95 -12.45 -21.75
C GLN A 88 -10.60 -11.76 -20.43
N LEU A 89 -11.15 -10.57 -20.18
CA LEU A 89 -11.00 -9.88 -18.90
C LEU A 89 -11.66 -10.67 -17.77
N VAL A 90 -12.85 -11.21 -17.98
CA VAL A 90 -13.55 -12.06 -17.01
C VAL A 90 -12.73 -13.31 -16.73
N GLU A 91 -12.28 -14.01 -17.77
CA GLU A 91 -11.43 -15.20 -17.65
C GLU A 91 -10.16 -14.90 -16.84
N PHE A 92 -9.45 -13.82 -17.18
CA PHE A 92 -8.26 -13.38 -16.45
C PHE A 92 -8.56 -13.09 -14.97
N CYS A 93 -9.71 -12.46 -14.69
CA CYS A 93 -10.15 -12.16 -13.33
C CYS A 93 -10.65 -13.38 -12.56
N MET A 94 -10.92 -14.53 -13.20
CA MET A 94 -11.26 -15.80 -12.55
C MET A 94 -10.03 -16.60 -12.15
N LEU A 95 -8.88 -16.38 -12.79
CA LEU A 95 -7.63 -17.07 -12.43
C LEU A 95 -7.25 -16.82 -10.96
N ARG A 96 -6.87 -17.88 -10.24
CA ARG A 96 -6.47 -17.83 -8.83
C ARG A 96 -5.13 -18.52 -8.66
N ARG A 97 -4.23 -17.88 -7.91
CA ARG A 97 -2.98 -18.50 -7.47
C ARG A 97 -3.24 -19.47 -6.31
N LEU A 98 -2.23 -20.26 -5.95
CA LEU A 98 -2.25 -21.17 -4.79
C LEU A 98 -2.69 -20.49 -3.47
N ASN A 99 -2.41 -19.20 -3.31
CA ASN A 99 -2.82 -18.40 -2.16
C ASN A 99 -4.27 -17.86 -2.25
N ARG A 100 -5.08 -18.35 -3.19
CA ARG A 100 -6.46 -17.92 -3.47
C ARG A 100 -6.61 -16.46 -3.90
N LEU A 101 -5.52 -15.75 -4.19
CA LEU A 101 -5.58 -14.40 -4.73
C LEU A 101 -5.52 -14.42 -6.26
N PRO A 102 -6.27 -13.52 -6.92
CA PRO A 102 -6.19 -13.35 -8.37
C PRO A 102 -4.82 -12.79 -8.79
N LEU A 103 -4.57 -12.84 -10.10
CA LEU A 103 -3.46 -12.14 -10.72
C LEU A 103 -3.74 -10.62 -10.64
N HIS A 104 -2.78 -9.86 -10.13
CA HIS A 104 -2.90 -8.40 -10.03
C HIS A 104 -2.32 -7.71 -11.26
N TRP A 105 -2.50 -6.38 -11.34
CA TRP A 105 -2.02 -5.53 -12.44
C TRP A 105 -0.55 -5.76 -12.85
N GLY A 106 0.32 -6.14 -11.92
CA GLY A 106 1.76 -6.32 -12.18
C GLY A 106 2.10 -7.45 -13.15
N TYR A 107 1.19 -8.39 -13.39
CA TYR A 107 1.37 -9.45 -14.39
C TYR A 107 1.11 -8.95 -15.82
N LEU A 108 0.19 -8.00 -15.99
CA LEU A 108 -0.31 -7.57 -17.30
C LEU A 108 0.75 -6.94 -18.20
N PRO A 109 1.67 -6.07 -17.74
CA PRO A 109 2.72 -5.53 -18.59
C PRO A 109 3.57 -6.61 -19.29
N TYR A 110 3.80 -7.75 -18.64
CA TYR A 110 4.52 -8.87 -19.23
C TYR A 110 3.64 -9.69 -20.16
N LEU A 111 2.39 -9.95 -19.79
CA LEU A 111 1.45 -10.66 -20.65
C LEU A 111 1.17 -9.90 -21.96
N LEU A 112 1.14 -8.56 -21.90
CA LEU A 112 0.93 -7.70 -23.07
C LEU A 112 2.11 -7.70 -24.06
N THR A 113 3.27 -8.27 -23.71
CA THR A 113 4.35 -8.47 -24.69
C THR A 113 4.03 -9.62 -25.66
N ILE A 114 3.17 -10.55 -25.25
CA ILE A 114 2.73 -11.69 -26.07
C ILE A 114 1.64 -11.20 -27.04
N LYS A 115 1.95 -11.24 -28.34
CA LYS A 115 1.01 -10.82 -29.41
C LYS A 115 -0.17 -11.77 -29.57
N ASN A 116 0.07 -13.08 -29.48
CA ASN A 116 -0.98 -14.10 -29.66
C ASN A 116 -1.87 -14.17 -28.39
N PRO A 117 -3.20 -13.95 -28.51
CA PRO A 117 -4.11 -13.96 -27.36
C PRO A 117 -4.21 -15.32 -26.67
N VAL A 118 -4.18 -16.42 -27.42
CA VAL A 118 -4.27 -17.79 -26.86
C VAL A 118 -3.06 -18.07 -25.98
N LYS A 119 -1.85 -17.87 -26.51
CA LYS A 119 -0.60 -18.03 -25.74
C LYS A 119 -0.56 -17.12 -24.51
N ARG A 120 -1.12 -15.92 -24.61
CA ARG A 120 -1.22 -14.99 -23.50
C ARG A 120 -2.12 -15.53 -22.38
N THR A 121 -3.28 -16.09 -22.72
CA THR A 121 -4.17 -16.75 -21.75
C THR A 121 -3.52 -17.97 -21.13
N GLU A 122 -2.86 -18.82 -21.92
CA GLU A 122 -2.09 -19.99 -21.43
C GLU A 122 -1.01 -19.57 -20.44
N MET A 123 -0.23 -18.54 -20.74
CA MET A 123 0.81 -18.03 -19.85
C MET A 123 0.25 -17.44 -18.55
N ALA A 124 -0.92 -16.79 -18.61
CA ALA A 124 -1.62 -16.32 -17.42
C ALA A 124 -2.10 -17.49 -16.55
N ALA A 125 -2.69 -18.52 -17.16
CA ALA A 125 -3.12 -19.74 -16.47
C ALA A 125 -1.92 -20.46 -15.82
N ASN A 126 -0.81 -20.62 -16.55
CA ASN A 126 0.42 -21.20 -16.03
C ASN A 126 0.97 -20.41 -14.84
N ALA A 127 0.94 -19.07 -14.88
CA ALA A 127 1.36 -18.24 -13.75
C ALA A 127 0.45 -18.42 -12.53
N ALA A 128 -0.86 -18.60 -12.74
CA ALA A 128 -1.81 -18.85 -11.68
C ALA A 128 -1.58 -20.23 -11.02
N THR A 129 -1.56 -21.29 -11.84
CA THR A 129 -1.39 -22.68 -11.39
C THR A 129 -0.06 -22.91 -10.69
N ASN A 130 1.05 -22.44 -11.28
CA ASN A 130 2.39 -22.64 -10.73
C ASN A 130 2.79 -21.59 -9.68
N GLY A 131 1.91 -20.63 -9.36
CA GLY A 131 2.20 -19.57 -8.39
C GLY A 131 3.37 -18.67 -8.78
N TRP A 132 3.63 -18.47 -10.07
CA TRP A 132 4.74 -17.63 -10.53
C TRP A 132 4.57 -16.19 -10.06
N SER A 133 5.68 -15.55 -9.68
CA SER A 133 5.72 -14.10 -9.49
C SER A 133 5.73 -13.39 -10.86
N PRO A 134 5.42 -12.08 -10.93
CA PRO A 134 5.51 -11.34 -12.19
C PRO A 134 6.90 -11.42 -12.84
N THR A 135 7.97 -11.40 -12.03
CA THR A 135 9.36 -11.56 -12.50
C THR A 135 9.60 -12.95 -13.09
N ARG A 136 9.08 -14.01 -12.46
CA ARG A 136 9.21 -15.36 -13.00
C ARG A 136 8.43 -15.53 -14.29
N LEU A 137 7.19 -15.02 -14.35
CA LEU A 137 6.39 -15.01 -15.57
C LEU A 137 7.16 -14.34 -16.71
N HIS A 138 7.77 -13.17 -16.47
CA HIS A 138 8.57 -12.48 -17.47
C HIS A 138 9.74 -13.34 -17.98
N ALA A 139 10.45 -14.03 -17.07
CA ALA A 139 11.53 -14.93 -17.45
C ALA A 139 11.04 -16.09 -18.33
N GLU A 140 9.89 -16.68 -18.02
CA GLU A 140 9.30 -17.77 -18.83
C GLU A 140 8.81 -17.27 -20.20
N ILE A 141 8.20 -16.08 -20.27
CA ILE A 141 7.82 -15.46 -21.55
C ILE A 141 9.06 -15.24 -22.42
N ARG A 142 10.17 -14.75 -21.85
CA ARG A 142 11.42 -14.54 -22.59
C ARG A 142 12.01 -15.82 -23.16
N LYS A 143 11.98 -16.92 -22.39
CA LYS A 143 12.41 -18.24 -22.86
C LYS A 143 11.55 -18.70 -24.03
N LEU A 144 10.22 -18.56 -23.92
CA LEU A 144 9.27 -18.97 -24.96
C LEU A 144 9.44 -18.17 -26.25
N GLU A 145 9.71 -16.87 -26.15
CA GLU A 145 9.96 -16.02 -27.33
C GLU A 145 11.35 -16.25 -27.95
N GLY A 146 12.19 -17.14 -27.39
CA GLY A 146 13.55 -17.37 -27.84
C GLY A 146 14.43 -16.13 -27.75
N ARG A 147 14.00 -15.10 -27.00
CA ARG A 147 14.78 -13.90 -26.84
C ARG A 147 15.96 -14.26 -25.94
N PRO A 148 17.20 -14.18 -26.44
CA PRO A 148 18.35 -14.43 -25.59
C PRO A 148 18.23 -13.55 -24.34
N PRO A 149 18.81 -13.98 -23.20
CA PRO A 149 18.98 -13.09 -22.06
C PRO A 149 19.52 -11.77 -22.59
N GLY A 150 19.05 -10.65 -22.05
CA GLY A 150 19.49 -9.34 -22.49
C GLY A 150 20.92 -9.18 -22.03
N HIS A 151 21.85 -9.86 -22.69
CA HIS A 151 23.24 -9.49 -22.69
C HIS A 151 23.22 -8.03 -23.12
N GLY A 152 23.83 -7.16 -22.32
CA GLY A 152 23.90 -5.74 -22.64
C GLY A 152 24.38 -5.54 -24.08
N ARG A 153 24.23 -4.31 -24.59
CA ARG A 153 24.74 -3.94 -25.92
C ARG A 153 26.08 -4.65 -26.14
N ARG A 154 26.15 -5.52 -27.15
CA ARG A 154 27.39 -6.25 -27.46
C ARG A 154 28.49 -5.21 -27.55
N VAL A 155 29.54 -5.40 -26.77
CA VAL A 155 30.71 -4.53 -26.78
C VAL A 155 31.33 -4.68 -28.17
N GLU A 156 31.25 -3.63 -28.98
CA GLU A 156 31.90 -3.61 -30.28
C GLU A 156 33.41 -3.74 -30.04
N LEU A 157 34.06 -4.66 -30.76
CA LEU A 157 35.50 -4.83 -30.65
C LEU A 157 36.19 -3.63 -31.30
N PRO A 158 37.15 -2.98 -30.62
CA PRO A 158 37.86 -1.83 -31.17
C PRO A 158 38.69 -2.26 -32.39
N LYS A 159 38.75 -1.41 -33.41
CA LYS A 159 39.46 -1.70 -34.68
C LYS A 159 40.97 -1.53 -34.57
N ASN A 160 41.43 -0.74 -33.60
CA ASN A 160 42.84 -0.45 -33.35
C ASN A 160 43.09 -0.20 -31.85
N PRO A 161 44.35 -0.19 -31.39
CA PRO A 161 44.69 0.01 -29.97
C PRO A 161 44.21 1.35 -29.38
N THR A 162 44.24 2.43 -30.17
CA THR A 162 43.78 3.75 -29.72
C THR A 162 42.28 3.74 -29.42
N ASP A 163 41.48 3.14 -30.29
CA ASP A 163 40.04 2.96 -30.08
C ASP A 163 39.75 2.11 -28.84
N ALA A 164 40.58 1.09 -28.58
CA ALA A 164 40.47 0.25 -27.40
C ALA A 164 40.68 1.04 -26.10
N ILE A 165 41.72 1.87 -26.04
CA ILE A 165 42.00 2.74 -24.89
C ILE A 165 40.85 3.73 -24.68
N GLN A 166 40.37 4.38 -25.75
CA GLN A 166 39.25 5.32 -25.67
C GLN A 166 37.96 4.63 -25.19
N GLN A 167 37.73 3.38 -25.61
CA GLN A 167 36.60 2.59 -25.15
C GLN A 167 36.70 2.27 -23.65
N ILE A 168 37.86 1.83 -23.16
CA ILE A 168 38.10 1.57 -21.74
C ILE A 168 37.88 2.85 -20.91
N VAL A 169 38.40 4.00 -21.36
CA VAL A 169 38.21 5.28 -20.67
C VAL A 169 36.74 5.67 -20.61
N ARG A 170 36.00 5.51 -21.72
CA ARG A 170 34.55 5.80 -21.77
C ARG A 170 33.76 4.90 -20.82
N GLU A 171 34.04 3.60 -20.82
CA GLU A 171 33.38 2.64 -19.92
C GLU A 171 33.73 2.92 -18.46
N GLY A 172 35.00 3.22 -18.15
CA GLY A 172 35.46 3.62 -16.83
C GLY A 172 34.73 4.87 -16.32
N ASN A 173 34.61 5.90 -17.16
CA ASN A 173 33.86 7.11 -16.82
C ASN A 173 32.37 6.84 -16.59
N LEU A 174 31.75 5.94 -17.36
CA LEU A 174 30.37 5.52 -17.16
C LEU A 174 30.20 4.81 -15.81
N TRP A 175 31.13 3.93 -15.44
CA TRP A 175 31.13 3.26 -14.13
C TRP A 175 31.32 4.24 -12.98
N LEU A 176 32.24 5.21 -13.11
CA LEU A 176 32.43 6.27 -12.13
C LEU A 176 31.17 7.12 -11.95
N ALA A 177 30.48 7.49 -13.03
CA ALA A 177 29.24 8.23 -12.96
C ALA A 177 28.13 7.44 -12.25
N ARG A 178 28.01 6.13 -12.53
CA ARG A 178 27.08 5.24 -11.83
C ARG A 178 27.41 5.11 -10.35
N ALA A 179 28.69 4.94 -10.01
CA ALA A 179 29.14 4.85 -8.63
C ALA A 179 28.82 6.14 -7.86
N LYS A 180 29.09 7.32 -8.43
CA LYS A 180 28.71 8.62 -7.83
C LYS A 180 27.20 8.71 -7.54
N LYS A 181 26.37 8.29 -8.50
CA LYS A 181 24.92 8.26 -8.31
C LYS A 181 24.52 7.32 -7.17
N PHE A 182 25.10 6.13 -7.14
CA PHE A 182 24.81 5.12 -6.11
C PHE A 182 25.24 5.57 -4.72
N VAL A 183 26.42 6.17 -4.59
CA VAL A 183 26.90 6.77 -3.34
C VAL A 183 25.96 7.88 -2.86
N GLY A 184 25.53 8.78 -3.76
CA GLY A 184 24.56 9.82 -3.41
C GLY A 184 23.21 9.27 -2.98
N GLU A 185 22.72 8.20 -3.62
CA GLU A 185 21.50 7.50 -3.20
C GLU A 185 21.66 6.85 -1.81
N LEU A 186 22.81 6.22 -1.54
CA LEU A 186 23.13 5.64 -0.23
C LEU A 186 23.23 6.70 0.86
N ASP A 187 23.83 7.85 0.58
CA ASP A 187 23.89 8.98 1.52
C ASP A 187 22.46 9.48 1.84
N SER A 188 21.61 9.64 0.82
CA SER A 188 20.20 9.99 1.01
C SER A 188 19.41 8.93 1.82
N ILE A 189 19.69 7.65 1.62
CA ILE A 189 19.09 6.58 2.43
C ILE A 189 19.57 6.68 3.88
N ARG A 190 20.87 6.85 4.10
CA ARG A 190 21.47 7.01 5.43
C ARG A 190 20.83 8.18 6.18
N ASP A 191 20.66 9.32 5.50
CA ASP A 191 20.08 10.51 6.11
C ASP A 191 18.60 10.32 6.44
N ARG A 192 17.83 9.62 5.60
CA ARG A 192 16.44 9.23 5.91
C ARG A 192 16.35 8.29 7.11
N VAL A 193 17.28 7.34 7.24
CA VAL A 193 17.34 6.45 8.41
C VAL A 193 17.65 7.23 9.68
N LYS A 194 18.62 8.16 9.65
CA LYS A 194 18.94 9.06 10.77
C LYS A 194 17.72 9.90 11.18
N LEU A 195 17.02 10.49 10.22
CA LEU A 195 15.81 11.28 10.48
C LEU A 195 14.70 10.43 11.11
N ARG A 196 14.49 9.20 10.62
CA ARG A 196 13.52 8.27 11.22
C ARG A 196 13.91 7.93 12.67
N HIS A 197 15.16 7.58 12.93
CA HIS A 197 15.62 7.30 14.30
C HIS A 197 15.46 8.49 15.24
N ALA A 198 15.72 9.72 14.76
CA ALA A 198 15.49 10.92 15.57
C ALA A 198 14.00 11.13 15.89
N ALA A 199 13.12 10.87 14.92
CA ALA A 199 11.67 10.92 15.14
C ALA A 199 11.21 9.85 16.14
N ASP A 200 11.68 8.61 15.99
CA ASP A 200 11.37 7.51 16.91
C ASP A 200 11.86 7.83 18.34
N GLN A 201 13.04 8.44 18.49
CA GLN A 201 13.55 8.88 19.79
C GLN A 201 12.69 9.98 20.42
N LEU A 202 12.19 10.93 19.61
CA LEU A 202 11.29 11.99 20.10
C LEU A 202 9.96 11.40 20.58
N GLU A 203 9.37 10.45 19.84
CA GLU A 203 8.16 9.75 20.26
C GLU A 203 8.37 8.99 21.57
N LEU A 204 9.50 8.28 21.71
CA LEU A 204 9.85 7.58 22.96
C LEU A 204 10.00 8.54 24.15
N GLN A 205 10.59 9.72 23.94
CA GLN A 205 10.68 10.74 24.99
C GLN A 205 9.31 11.30 25.39
N GLN A 206 8.41 11.52 24.43
CA GLN A 206 7.04 11.96 24.71
C GLN A 206 6.25 10.92 25.49
N LEU A 207 6.34 9.64 25.09
CA LEU A 207 5.70 8.53 25.81
C LEU A 207 6.26 8.39 27.23
N ALA A 208 7.57 8.53 27.42
CA ALA A 208 8.19 8.49 28.75
C ALA A 208 7.67 9.62 29.66
N LYS A 209 7.53 10.85 29.13
CA LYS A 209 6.95 11.98 29.86
C LYS A 209 5.49 11.72 30.25
N PHE A 210 4.68 11.23 29.32
CA PHE A 210 3.28 10.88 29.58
C PHE A 210 3.15 9.79 30.67
N LEU A 211 3.96 8.74 30.61
CA LEU A 211 3.96 7.70 31.64
C LEU A 211 4.39 8.23 33.02
N ALA A 212 5.32 9.20 33.06
CA ALA A 212 5.69 9.85 34.32
C ALA A 212 4.54 10.70 34.90
N GLU A 213 3.80 11.40 34.04
CA GLU A 213 2.62 12.17 34.42
C GLU A 213 1.51 11.26 34.97
N VAL A 214 1.17 10.17 34.26
CA VAL A 214 0.18 9.18 34.71
C VAL A 214 0.57 8.57 36.05
N LYS A 215 1.85 8.22 36.26
CA LYS A 215 2.35 7.73 37.55
C LYS A 215 2.20 8.75 38.67
N SER A 216 2.42 10.03 38.38
CA SER A 216 2.26 11.10 39.37
C SER A 216 0.79 11.30 39.76
N GLU A 217 -0.12 11.20 38.79
CA GLU A 217 -1.56 11.28 39.02
C GLU A 217 -2.07 10.07 39.81
N SER A 218 -1.63 8.86 39.47
CA SER A 218 -2.02 7.65 40.21
C SER A 218 -1.57 7.74 41.67
N ALA A 219 -0.33 8.16 41.92
CA ALA A 219 0.18 8.37 43.28
C ALA A 219 -0.61 9.46 44.05
N ARG A 220 -1.03 10.53 43.37
CA ARG A 220 -1.88 11.57 43.95
C ARG A 220 -3.26 11.03 44.33
N LEU A 221 -3.89 10.23 43.47
CA LEU A 221 -5.18 9.61 43.73
C LEU A 221 -5.10 8.60 44.87
N GLU A 222 -4.05 7.77 44.91
CA GLU A 222 -3.79 6.85 46.03
C GLU A 222 -3.68 7.62 47.36
N LYS A 223 -2.94 8.73 47.39
CA LYS A 223 -2.82 9.57 48.58
C LYS A 223 -4.16 10.21 49.00
N GLN A 224 -5.03 10.54 48.04
CA GLN A 224 -6.39 11.06 48.34
C GLN A 224 -7.29 9.96 48.92
N LEU A 225 -7.18 8.73 48.43
CA LEU A 225 -7.95 7.58 48.92
C LEU A 225 -7.47 7.09 50.29
N THR A 226 -6.17 7.13 50.58
CA THR A 226 -5.62 6.73 51.90
C THR A 226 -5.71 7.84 52.95
N SER A 227 -5.94 9.09 52.55
CA SER A 227 -6.14 10.19 53.49
C SER A 227 -7.46 9.99 54.25
N PRO A 228 -7.44 9.96 55.59
CA PRO A 228 -8.66 9.79 56.38
C PRO A 228 -9.66 10.91 56.04
N PRO A 229 -10.97 10.61 56.01
CA PRO A 229 -11.99 11.60 55.68
C PRO A 229 -11.83 12.81 56.59
N ARG A 230 -11.71 13.99 55.97
CA ARG A 230 -11.45 15.25 56.67
C ARG A 230 -12.48 15.38 57.79
N PRO A 231 -12.07 15.51 59.07
CA PRO A 231 -13.01 15.56 60.17
C PRO A 231 -13.99 16.71 59.92
N ALA A 232 -15.29 16.41 59.98
CA ALA A 232 -16.34 17.37 59.71
C ALA A 232 -16.05 18.66 60.48
N LYS A 233 -15.97 19.80 59.76
CA LYS A 233 -15.74 21.12 60.38
C LYS A 233 -16.78 21.27 61.49
N ARG A 234 -16.32 21.20 62.74
CA ARG A 234 -17.18 21.43 63.90
C ARG A 234 -17.85 22.79 63.69
N PRO A 235 -19.18 22.89 63.78
CA PRO A 235 -19.89 24.13 63.54
C PRO A 235 -19.28 25.21 64.44
N HIS A 236 -18.88 26.32 63.82
CA HIS A 236 -18.27 27.44 64.51
C HIS A 236 -19.25 27.90 65.60
N LYS A 237 -18.93 27.65 66.88
CA LYS A 237 -19.74 28.10 68.02
C LYS A 237 -19.82 29.63 67.90
N LYS A 238 -20.98 30.17 67.50
CA LYS A 238 -21.25 31.61 67.54
C LYS A 238 -21.00 32.07 68.97
N GLY A 239 -19.97 32.89 69.17
CA GLY A 239 -19.64 33.45 70.46
C GLY A 239 -20.87 34.15 71.05
N ARG A 240 -21.28 33.73 72.25
CA ARG A 240 -22.37 34.36 72.99
C ARG A 240 -22.00 35.83 73.23
N ARG A 241 -22.74 36.76 72.62
CA ARG A 241 -22.79 38.18 73.02
C ARG A 241 -23.10 38.22 74.53
N ARG A 242 -22.16 38.73 75.34
CA ARG A 242 -22.42 39.05 76.75
C ARG A 242 -23.36 40.26 76.79
N LYS A 243 -24.49 40.13 77.49
CA LYS A 243 -25.41 41.24 77.79
C LYS A 243 -24.79 42.17 78.86
N PRO A 244 -25.12 43.47 78.84
CA PRO A 244 -24.58 44.45 79.78
C PRO A 244 -25.15 44.23 81.18
N ARG A 245 -24.35 44.52 82.21
CA ARG A 245 -24.81 44.62 83.60
C ARG A 245 -25.07 46.09 83.93
N SER A 246 -26.31 46.35 84.32
CA SER A 246 -26.80 47.52 85.06
C SER A 246 -26.18 47.62 86.44
#